data_AF-A0A4R9G0V4-F1
#
_entry.id   AF-A0A4R9G0V4-F1
#
_cell.length_a   1.000
_cell.length_b   1.000
_cell.length_c   1.000
_cell.angle_alpha   90.00
_cell.angle_beta   90.00
_cell.angle_gamma   90.00
#
_symmetry.space_group_name_H-M   'P 1'
#
loop_
_entity.id
_entity.type
_entity.pdbx_description
1 polymer ?
#
loop_
_entity_poly.entity_id
_entity_poly.type
_entity_poly.pdbx_seq_one_letter_code
_entity_poly.pdbx_strand_id
1 'polypeptide(L)'
;MKKIPKSDPKALTEDEIEYYYSLLQEEVTEYNCGSLCAPSNGGIPVCCQADNALPALYKSEYEMLSKRTDLWKAYIPMTREEKKDFAEYDHRKITFCECKGVAHCERENRSISCRTFPLEPYLDTRGVLVGLVFMHEFIKKCPLTALSQDIRQEFIDNHFLFWEKLLFRVESEYEVYTDSSKAYRRRRKRTGVDFPILYPSHLKGKEYLEKYV
;
A
#
# COMPACT_ATOMS: atom_id res chain seq x y z
N MET A 1 27.60 -9.12 12.92
CA MET A 1 27.19 -7.75 13.33
C MET A 1 25.75 -7.55 12.89
N LYS A 2 24.79 -7.41 13.82
CA LYS A 2 23.44 -6.94 13.46
C LYS A 2 23.62 -5.50 12.96
N LYS A 3 23.24 -5.22 11.70
CA LYS A 3 23.21 -3.84 11.19
C LYS A 3 22.32 -3.04 12.14
N ILE A 4 22.89 -2.01 12.74
CA ILE A 4 22.12 -0.99 13.44
C ILE A 4 21.27 -0.34 12.34
N PRO A 5 19.92 -0.38 12.41
CA PRO A 5 19.10 0.31 11.42
C PRO A 5 19.49 1.78 11.45
N LYS A 6 19.93 2.30 10.30
CA LYS A 6 20.17 3.74 10.16
C LYS A 6 18.88 4.45 10.52
N SER A 7 18.98 5.46 11.38
CA SER A 7 17.83 6.29 11.72
C SER A 7 17.29 6.91 10.44
N ASP A 8 16.10 6.50 10.06
CA ASP A 8 15.32 7.10 9.00
C ASP A 8 15.31 8.63 9.17
N PRO A 9 15.88 9.38 8.21
CA PRO A 9 16.17 10.79 8.40
C PRO A 9 14.86 11.59 8.48
N LYS A 10 14.44 11.93 9.71
CA LYS A 10 13.23 12.72 10.07
C LYS A 10 11.90 12.13 9.55
N ALA A 11 10.89 12.11 10.43
CA ALA A 11 9.51 11.83 10.03
C ALA A 11 9.09 12.70 8.83
N LEU A 12 8.27 12.14 7.93
CA LEU A 12 7.68 12.89 6.81
C LEU A 12 6.99 14.16 7.34
N THR A 13 7.17 15.28 6.67
CA THR A 13 6.50 16.55 6.99
C THR A 13 5.07 16.57 6.47
N GLU A 14 4.23 17.46 7.00
CA GLU A 14 2.85 17.64 6.52
C GLU A 14 2.81 18.02 5.03
N ASP A 15 3.68 18.94 4.59
CA ASP A 15 3.81 19.33 3.18
C ASP A 15 4.19 18.16 2.26
N GLU A 16 5.08 17.26 2.70
CA GLU A 16 5.42 16.04 1.96
C GLU A 16 4.20 15.11 1.85
N ILE A 17 3.43 14.93 2.93
CA ILE A 17 2.20 14.13 2.91
C ILE A 17 1.16 14.75 1.97
N GLU A 18 0.94 16.06 2.03
CA GLU A 18 0.00 16.75 1.13
C GLU A 18 0.41 16.60 -0.34
N TYR A 19 1.71 16.72 -0.62
CA TYR A 19 2.24 16.47 -1.95
C TYR A 19 2.00 15.03 -2.39
N TYR A 20 2.23 14.04 -1.53
CA TYR A 20 1.92 12.64 -1.84
C TYR A 20 0.43 12.40 -2.06
N TYR A 21 -0.45 13.05 -1.30
CA TYR A 21 -1.89 12.99 -1.53
C TYR A 21 -2.25 13.52 -2.92
N SER A 22 -1.58 14.58 -3.40
CA SER A 22 -1.82 15.10 -4.76
C SER A 22 -1.50 14.07 -5.86
N LEU A 23 -0.62 13.11 -5.60
CA LEU A 23 -0.28 12.01 -6.50
C LEU A 23 -1.23 10.81 -6.37
N LEU A 24 -2.11 10.79 -5.36
CA LEU A 24 -2.92 9.61 -5.01
C LEU A 24 -4.43 9.88 -5.12
N GLN A 25 -4.84 10.60 -6.16
CA GLN A 25 -6.24 11.00 -6.40
C GLN A 25 -6.96 10.13 -7.43
N GLU A 26 -6.23 9.37 -8.25
CA GLU A 26 -6.85 8.54 -9.27
C GLU A 26 -7.61 7.37 -8.64
N GLU A 27 -8.78 7.07 -9.21
CA GLU A 27 -9.53 5.85 -8.87
C GLU A 27 -8.87 4.64 -9.54
N VAL A 28 -8.85 3.51 -8.85
CA VAL A 28 -8.18 2.29 -9.33
C VAL A 28 -8.80 1.72 -10.61
N THR A 29 -10.11 1.91 -10.79
CA THR A 29 -10.92 1.39 -11.90
C THR A 29 -11.91 2.45 -12.36
N GLU A 30 -12.49 2.29 -13.56
CA GLU A 30 -13.57 3.14 -14.09
C GLU A 30 -14.91 2.96 -13.35
N TYR A 31 -15.04 1.90 -12.55
CA TYR A 31 -16.22 1.58 -11.77
C TYR A 31 -15.87 1.44 -10.28
N ASN A 32 -16.90 1.34 -9.43
CA ASN A 32 -16.68 1.08 -8.01
C ASN A 32 -16.30 -0.39 -7.77
N CYS A 33 -14.99 -0.70 -7.73
CA CYS A 33 -14.50 -2.06 -7.51
C CYS A 33 -14.98 -2.72 -6.20
N GLY A 34 -15.41 -1.91 -5.20
CA GLY A 34 -16.01 -2.41 -3.97
C GLY A 34 -17.29 -3.22 -4.20
N SER A 35 -18.03 -2.96 -5.29
CA SER A 35 -19.24 -3.73 -5.64
C SER A 35 -18.94 -5.18 -6.00
N LEU A 36 -17.69 -5.52 -6.32
CA LEU A 36 -17.27 -6.89 -6.65
C LEU A 36 -17.24 -7.80 -5.42
N CYS A 37 -16.96 -7.26 -4.23
CA CYS A 37 -16.75 -8.07 -3.02
C CYS A 37 -17.73 -7.76 -1.88
N ALA A 38 -18.31 -6.55 -1.84
CA ALA A 38 -19.26 -6.17 -0.81
C ALA A 38 -20.46 -7.12 -0.69
N PRO A 39 -21.12 -7.60 -1.78
CA PRO A 39 -22.29 -8.47 -1.66
C PRO A 39 -22.00 -9.80 -0.94
N SER A 40 -20.81 -10.37 -1.15
CA SER A 40 -20.36 -11.59 -0.48
C SER A 40 -19.74 -11.35 0.89
N ASN A 41 -19.57 -10.09 1.31
CA ASN A 41 -18.89 -9.69 2.55
C ASN A 41 -19.77 -8.75 3.39
N GLY A 42 -21.04 -9.13 3.58
CA GLY A 42 -21.97 -8.41 4.46
C GLY A 42 -22.30 -6.98 4.02
N GLY A 43 -22.13 -6.66 2.75
CA GLY A 43 -22.31 -5.31 2.19
C GLY A 43 -21.10 -4.38 2.35
N ILE A 44 -19.96 -4.87 2.88
CA ILE A 44 -18.76 -4.05 3.11
C ILE A 44 -17.64 -4.53 2.20
N PRO A 45 -17.00 -3.65 1.40
CA PRO A 45 -15.82 -4.03 0.63
C PRO A 45 -14.72 -4.59 1.53
N VAL A 46 -14.01 -5.63 1.09
CA VAL A 46 -12.96 -6.30 1.88
C VAL A 46 -11.88 -5.32 2.36
N CYS A 47 -11.52 -4.34 1.53
CA CYS A 47 -10.53 -3.31 1.88
C CYS A 47 -11.04 -2.24 2.87
N CYS A 48 -12.35 -2.19 3.14
CA CYS A 48 -12.97 -1.27 4.08
C CYS A 48 -13.32 -1.92 5.42
N GLN A 49 -12.96 -3.19 5.63
CA GLN A 49 -13.18 -3.91 6.88
C GLN A 49 -11.84 -4.03 7.63
N ALA A 50 -11.79 -3.48 8.85
CA ALA A 50 -10.57 -3.42 9.67
C ALA A 50 -9.95 -4.81 9.95
N ASP A 51 -10.78 -5.83 10.18
CA ASP A 51 -10.31 -7.22 10.36
C ASP A 51 -9.55 -7.78 9.15
N ASN A 52 -9.84 -7.25 7.96
CA ASN A 52 -9.23 -7.68 6.71
C ASN A 52 -8.03 -6.82 6.32
N ALA A 53 -8.12 -5.52 6.56
CA ALA A 53 -7.13 -4.53 6.18
C ALA A 53 -7.14 -3.41 7.23
N LEU A 54 -6.18 -3.43 8.16
CA LEU A 54 -5.98 -2.37 9.14
C LEU A 54 -4.93 -1.37 8.62
N PRO A 55 -5.32 -0.14 8.24
CA PRO A 55 -4.38 0.86 7.75
C PRO A 55 -3.31 1.25 8.77
N ALA A 56 -2.07 1.36 8.31
CA ALA A 56 -0.97 1.95 9.04
C ALA A 56 -0.66 3.33 8.44
N LEU A 57 -0.99 4.39 9.17
CA LEU A 57 -0.74 5.77 8.74
C LEU A 57 0.65 6.20 9.22
N TYR A 58 1.32 7.05 8.44
CA TYR A 58 2.50 7.74 8.96
C TYR A 58 2.10 8.66 10.12
N LYS A 59 3.01 8.88 11.08
CA LYS A 59 2.70 9.70 12.25
C LYS A 59 2.22 11.11 11.88
N SER A 60 2.90 11.77 10.94
CA SER A 60 2.53 13.09 10.43
C SER A 60 1.25 13.07 9.61
N GLU A 61 1.00 12.00 8.85
CA GLU A 61 -0.26 11.81 8.15
C GLU A 61 -1.44 11.72 9.13
N TYR A 62 -1.31 10.92 10.20
CA TYR A 62 -2.35 10.82 11.22
C TYR A 62 -2.61 12.17 11.90
N GLU A 63 -1.55 12.92 12.22
CA GLU A 63 -1.67 14.26 12.81
C GLU A 63 -2.36 15.26 11.86
N MET A 64 -2.00 15.25 10.57
CA MET A 64 -2.66 16.06 9.55
C MET A 64 -4.14 15.72 9.42
N LEU A 65 -4.48 14.42 9.27
CA LEU A 65 -5.86 13.97 9.12
C LEU A 65 -6.70 14.26 10.36
N SER A 66 -6.14 14.12 11.57
CA SER A 66 -6.83 14.42 12.83
C SER A 66 -7.24 15.89 12.97
N LYS A 67 -6.56 16.81 12.26
CA LYS A 67 -6.95 18.23 12.20
C LYS A 67 -8.07 18.47 11.18
N ARG A 68 -8.20 17.62 10.16
CA ARG A 68 -9.11 17.77 9.03
C ARG A 68 -10.46 17.08 9.24
N THR A 69 -10.47 15.96 9.95
CA THR A 69 -11.64 15.09 10.11
C THR A 69 -11.58 14.28 11.40
N ASP A 70 -12.73 13.78 11.85
CA ASP A 70 -12.85 12.80 12.92
C ASP A 70 -13.06 11.36 12.40
N LEU A 71 -12.83 11.13 11.09
CA LEU A 71 -12.91 9.82 10.44
C LEU A 71 -12.01 8.77 11.08
N TRP A 72 -10.79 9.15 11.48
CA TRP A 72 -9.74 8.24 11.90
C TRP A 72 -9.61 8.17 13.41
N LYS A 73 -9.47 6.94 13.92
CA LYS A 73 -9.15 6.67 15.32
C LYS A 73 -8.00 5.71 15.40
N ALA A 74 -7.05 5.97 16.30
CA ALA A 74 -5.98 5.02 16.59
C ALA A 74 -6.58 3.68 17.05
N TYR A 75 -6.11 2.58 16.46
CA TYR A 75 -6.49 1.24 16.85
C TYR A 75 -5.88 0.88 18.21
N ILE A 76 -6.68 0.23 19.06
CA ILE A 76 -6.24 -0.22 20.38
C ILE A 76 -6.27 -1.75 20.40
N PRO A 77 -5.10 -2.42 20.39
CA PRO A 77 -5.01 -3.87 20.53
C PRO A 77 -5.67 -4.35 21.83
N MET A 78 -6.62 -5.29 21.72
CA MET A 78 -7.43 -5.73 22.86
C MET A 78 -6.89 -7.02 23.46
N THR A 79 -6.49 -7.97 22.62
CA THR A 79 -5.99 -9.28 23.05
C THR A 79 -4.52 -9.23 23.44
N ARG A 80 -4.07 -10.24 24.20
CA ARG A 80 -2.66 -10.36 24.58
C ARG A 80 -1.75 -10.62 23.37
N GLU A 81 -2.25 -11.37 22.39
CA GLU A 81 -1.54 -11.70 21.17
C GLU A 81 -1.35 -10.44 20.30
N GLU A 82 -2.43 -9.70 20.03
CA GLU A 82 -2.32 -8.43 19.30
C GLU A 82 -1.40 -7.44 20.01
N LYS A 83 -1.49 -7.31 21.35
CA LYS A 83 -0.58 -6.42 22.09
C LYS A 83 0.89 -6.78 21.89
N LYS A 84 1.20 -8.07 21.76
CA LYS A 84 2.55 -8.54 21.50
C LYS A 84 2.97 -8.23 20.08
N ASP A 85 2.12 -8.52 19.10
CA ASP A 85 2.41 -8.29 17.68
C ASP A 85 2.58 -6.79 17.39
N PHE A 86 1.71 -5.95 17.97
CA PHE A 86 1.79 -4.50 17.80
C PHE A 86 3.02 -3.91 18.50
N ALA A 87 3.52 -4.52 19.59
CA ALA A 87 4.71 -4.02 20.28
C ALA A 87 6.00 -4.11 19.44
N GLU A 88 6.01 -4.89 18.35
CA GLU A 88 7.17 -5.00 17.45
C GLU A 88 7.32 -3.79 16.51
N TYR A 89 6.26 -2.98 16.34
CA TYR A 89 6.27 -1.83 15.45
C TYR A 89 6.82 -0.57 16.14
N ASP A 90 7.51 0.28 15.37
CA ASP A 90 7.93 1.61 15.84
C ASP A 90 6.75 2.59 15.77
N HIS A 91 5.98 2.67 16.86
CA HIS A 91 4.84 3.59 17.03
C HIS A 91 5.20 5.08 16.97
N ARG A 92 6.49 5.43 16.90
CA ARG A 92 6.93 6.81 16.62
C ARG A 92 6.85 7.14 15.13
N LYS A 93 6.83 6.12 14.28
CA LYS A 93 6.78 6.27 12.82
C LYS A 93 5.38 6.08 12.24
N ILE A 94 4.66 5.09 12.76
CA ILE A 94 3.34 4.72 12.24
C ILE A 94 2.29 4.71 13.33
N THR A 95 1.03 4.90 12.95
CA THR A 95 -0.14 4.75 13.80
C THR A 95 -1.15 3.89 13.07
N PHE A 96 -1.44 2.70 13.61
CA PHE A 96 -2.53 1.87 13.11
C PHE A 96 -3.86 2.53 13.43
N CYS A 97 -4.75 2.62 12.45
CA CYS A 97 -6.00 3.35 12.60
C CYS A 97 -7.18 2.58 12.03
N GLU A 98 -8.34 2.77 12.64
CA GLU A 98 -9.63 2.40 12.08
C GLU A 98 -10.37 3.66 11.60
N CYS A 99 -11.06 3.53 10.48
CA CYS A 99 -12.00 4.56 10.04
C CYS A 99 -13.41 4.28 10.59
N LYS A 100 -14.32 5.25 10.50
CA LYS A 100 -15.76 5.07 10.84
C LYS A 100 -16.51 4.06 9.96
N GLY A 101 -15.84 3.41 9.00
CA GLY A 101 -16.41 2.42 8.10
C GLY A 101 -16.90 3.00 6.77
N VAL A 102 -17.21 2.10 5.83
CA VAL A 102 -17.51 2.45 4.43
C VAL A 102 -18.69 3.43 4.28
N ALA A 103 -19.71 3.35 5.15
CA ALA A 103 -20.87 4.23 5.14
C ALA A 103 -20.54 5.69 5.49
N HIS A 104 -19.40 5.92 6.16
CA HIS A 104 -18.90 7.23 6.56
C HIS A 104 -17.60 7.59 5.83
N CYS A 105 -17.31 6.92 4.70
CA CYS A 105 -16.05 7.11 4.00
C CYS A 105 -15.95 8.51 3.38
N GLU A 106 -14.96 9.27 3.80
CA GLU A 106 -14.60 10.56 3.19
C GLU A 106 -13.43 10.33 2.22
N ARG A 107 -13.71 10.24 0.91
CA ARG A 107 -12.70 9.87 -0.10
C ARG A 107 -11.46 10.76 -0.06
N GLU A 108 -11.66 12.07 0.10
CA GLU A 108 -10.58 13.07 0.18
C GLU A 108 -9.73 12.94 1.45
N ASN A 109 -10.26 12.34 2.51
CA ASN A 109 -9.55 12.12 3.78
C ASN A 109 -9.10 10.65 3.94
N ARG A 110 -9.07 9.86 2.87
CA ARG A 110 -8.46 8.53 2.88
C ARG A 110 -6.96 8.63 3.14
N SER A 111 -6.44 7.72 3.97
CA SER A 111 -5.01 7.56 4.19
C SER A 111 -4.29 7.06 2.94
N ILE A 112 -2.97 7.22 2.90
CA ILE A 112 -2.06 6.65 1.91
C ILE A 112 -2.31 5.15 1.78
N SER A 113 -2.42 4.40 2.88
CA SER A 113 -2.67 2.94 2.81
C SER A 113 -3.98 2.61 2.10
N CYS A 114 -5.04 3.40 2.34
CA CYS A 114 -6.32 3.21 1.64
C CYS A 114 -6.27 3.64 0.17
N ARG A 115 -5.42 4.62 -0.18
CA ARG A 115 -5.27 5.12 -1.56
C ARG A 115 -4.37 4.23 -2.42
N THR A 116 -3.39 3.57 -1.83
CA THR A 116 -2.47 2.68 -2.56
C THR A 116 -3.02 1.27 -2.73
N PHE A 117 -3.97 0.85 -1.91
CA PHE A 117 -4.65 -0.43 -2.06
C PHE A 117 -5.27 -0.60 -3.47
N PRO A 118 -5.18 -1.78 -4.11
CA PRO A 118 -4.60 -3.05 -3.63
C PRO A 118 -3.14 -3.28 -4.04
N LEU A 119 -2.41 -2.21 -4.39
CA LEU A 119 -1.14 -2.30 -5.08
C LEU A 119 0.02 -1.84 -4.20
N GLU A 120 1.15 -2.54 -4.34
CA GLU A 120 2.40 -2.21 -3.66
C GLU A 120 3.56 -2.13 -4.68
N PRO A 121 4.65 -1.41 -4.37
CA PRO A 121 5.75 -1.24 -5.30
C PRO A 121 6.53 -2.53 -5.48
N TYR A 122 6.94 -2.81 -6.72
CA TYR A 122 7.78 -3.95 -7.07
C TYR A 122 9.15 -3.49 -7.54
N LEU A 123 10.17 -3.94 -6.81
CA LEU A 123 11.56 -3.69 -7.10
C LEU A 123 12.18 -4.91 -7.79
N ASP A 124 12.91 -4.67 -8.87
CA ASP A 124 13.59 -5.73 -9.61
C ASP A 124 14.76 -6.36 -8.83
N THR A 125 15.51 -7.26 -9.47
CA THR A 125 16.68 -7.92 -8.86
C THR A 125 17.83 -6.97 -8.51
N ARG A 126 17.84 -5.74 -9.03
CA ARG A 126 18.85 -4.70 -8.75
C ARG A 126 18.39 -3.73 -7.66
N GLY A 127 17.13 -3.83 -7.20
CA GLY A 127 16.54 -2.86 -6.27
C GLY A 127 15.97 -1.63 -6.96
N VAL A 128 15.72 -1.69 -8.27
CA VAL A 128 15.09 -0.58 -9.01
C VAL A 128 13.59 -0.77 -9.01
N LEU A 129 12.83 0.26 -8.66
CA LEU A 129 11.37 0.27 -8.82
C LEU A 129 11.01 0.15 -10.31
N VAL A 130 10.24 -0.87 -10.68
CA VAL A 130 9.89 -1.13 -12.09
C VAL A 130 8.38 -1.19 -12.35
N GLY A 131 7.56 -1.31 -11.31
CA GLY A 131 6.11 -1.32 -11.44
C GLY A 131 5.43 -1.58 -10.11
N LEU A 132 4.14 -1.92 -10.18
CA LEU A 132 3.33 -2.26 -9.02
C LEU A 132 2.84 -3.71 -9.13
N VAL A 133 2.59 -4.35 -7.99
CA VAL A 133 2.03 -5.70 -7.91
C VAL A 133 0.88 -5.72 -6.92
N PHE A 134 -0.04 -6.67 -7.05
CA PHE A 134 -1.09 -6.88 -6.06
C PHE A 134 -0.50 -7.41 -4.76
N MET A 135 -0.85 -6.75 -3.65
CA MET A 135 -0.51 -7.17 -2.29
C MET A 135 -0.85 -8.65 -2.07
N HIS A 136 0.13 -9.42 -1.61
CA HIS A 136 0.08 -10.87 -1.61
C HIS A 136 -1.10 -11.43 -0.81
N GLU A 137 -1.35 -10.85 0.35
CA GLU A 137 -2.39 -11.20 1.31
C GLU A 137 -3.82 -11.00 0.77
N PHE A 138 -3.97 -10.20 -0.31
CA PHE A 138 -5.25 -9.92 -0.95
C PHE A 138 -5.49 -10.69 -2.25
N ILE A 139 -4.51 -11.44 -2.77
CA ILE A 139 -4.66 -12.24 -4.01
C ILE A 139 -5.88 -13.18 -3.96
N LYS A 140 -6.21 -13.73 -2.79
CA LYS A 140 -7.38 -14.62 -2.62
C LYS A 140 -8.61 -13.94 -2.05
N LYS A 141 -8.52 -12.66 -1.68
CA LYS A 141 -9.59 -11.93 -0.98
C LYS A 141 -10.23 -10.84 -1.85
N CYS A 142 -9.41 -10.11 -2.61
CA CYS A 142 -9.86 -9.03 -3.46
C CYS A 142 -10.08 -9.53 -4.90
N PRO A 143 -11.32 -9.47 -5.44
CA PRO A 143 -11.61 -9.92 -6.80
C PRO A 143 -10.84 -9.16 -7.89
N LEU A 144 -10.46 -7.91 -7.60
CA LEU A 144 -9.73 -7.06 -8.56
C LEU A 144 -8.35 -7.63 -8.92
N THR A 145 -7.79 -8.52 -8.09
CA THR A 145 -6.48 -9.16 -8.36
C THR A 145 -6.54 -10.11 -9.57
N ALA A 146 -7.72 -10.59 -9.94
CA ALA A 146 -7.97 -11.38 -11.15
C ALA A 146 -8.37 -10.52 -12.36
N LEU A 147 -8.53 -9.20 -12.17
CA LEU A 147 -8.98 -8.25 -13.19
C LEU A 147 -7.92 -7.16 -13.41
N SER A 148 -6.66 -7.57 -13.56
CA SER A 148 -5.53 -6.63 -13.66
C SER A 148 -5.62 -5.68 -14.85
N GLN A 149 -6.31 -6.09 -15.92
CA GLN A 149 -6.56 -5.26 -17.10
C GLN A 149 -7.55 -4.11 -16.85
N ASP A 150 -8.32 -4.15 -15.76
CA ASP A 150 -9.29 -3.11 -15.42
C ASP A 150 -8.63 -1.97 -14.63
N ILE A 151 -7.38 -2.15 -14.19
CA ILE A 151 -6.61 -1.13 -13.48
C ILE A 151 -6.27 0.01 -14.45
N ARG A 152 -6.71 1.22 -14.10
CA ARG A 152 -6.46 2.42 -14.92
C ARG A 152 -4.97 2.74 -15.02
N GLN A 153 -4.54 3.19 -16.20
CA GLN A 153 -3.12 3.49 -16.41
C GLN A 153 -2.68 4.73 -15.63
N GLU A 154 -3.55 5.73 -15.52
CA GLU A 154 -3.28 6.96 -14.77
C GLU A 154 -3.06 6.65 -13.29
N PHE A 155 -3.81 5.68 -12.73
CA PHE A 155 -3.57 5.16 -11.39
C PHE A 155 -2.16 4.58 -11.28
N ILE A 156 -1.75 3.71 -12.22
CA ILE A 156 -0.42 3.09 -12.18
C ILE A 156 0.69 4.15 -12.28
N ASP A 157 0.56 5.12 -13.18
CA ASP A 157 1.58 6.14 -13.42
C ASP A 157 1.76 7.07 -12.22
N ASN A 158 0.67 7.54 -11.63
CA ASN A 158 0.71 8.44 -10.48
C ASN A 158 1.17 7.71 -9.21
N HIS A 159 0.71 6.48 -8.98
CA HIS A 159 1.18 5.67 -7.85
C HIS A 159 2.64 5.26 -7.99
N PHE A 160 3.11 4.98 -9.21
CA PHE A 160 4.53 4.74 -9.45
C PHE A 160 5.38 5.95 -9.05
N LEU A 161 4.96 7.16 -9.43
CA LEU A 161 5.65 8.39 -9.07
C LEU A 161 5.62 8.65 -7.55
N PHE A 162 4.49 8.37 -6.89
CA PHE A 162 4.40 8.40 -5.44
C PHE A 162 5.42 7.46 -4.79
N TRP A 163 5.42 6.19 -5.20
CA TRP A 163 6.33 5.19 -4.63
C TRP A 163 7.80 5.52 -4.92
N GLU A 164 8.14 5.98 -6.12
CA GLU A 164 9.52 6.39 -6.44
C GLU A 164 10.04 7.42 -5.43
N LYS A 165 9.23 8.44 -5.13
CA LYS A 165 9.61 9.52 -4.20
C LYS A 165 9.63 9.05 -2.77
N LEU A 166 8.62 8.29 -2.34
CA LEU A 166 8.56 7.77 -0.98
C LEU A 166 9.73 6.83 -0.70
N LEU A 167 10.03 5.89 -1.59
CA LEU A 167 11.13 4.94 -1.41
C LEU A 167 12.50 5.61 -1.46
N PHE A 168 12.65 6.71 -2.22
CA PHE A 168 13.84 7.55 -2.16
C PHE A 168 13.96 8.28 -0.81
N ARG A 169 12.83 8.68 -0.23
CA ARG A 169 12.75 9.49 0.99
C ARG A 169 12.83 8.70 2.29
N VAL A 170 12.29 7.48 2.32
CA VAL A 170 12.08 6.68 3.53
C VAL A 170 12.79 5.33 3.39
N GLU A 171 13.99 5.21 3.96
CA GLU A 171 14.88 4.04 3.79
C GLU A 171 14.20 2.75 4.30
N SER A 172 13.42 2.83 5.39
CA SER A 172 12.74 1.63 5.91
C SER A 172 11.64 1.12 4.98
N GLU A 173 10.95 1.99 4.24
CA GLU A 173 9.97 1.55 3.23
C GLU A 173 10.69 0.85 2.07
N TYR A 174 11.80 1.43 1.61
CA TYR A 174 12.65 0.80 0.60
C TYR A 174 13.12 -0.60 1.02
N GLU A 175 13.55 -0.78 2.27
CA GLU A 175 13.94 -2.09 2.81
C GLU A 175 12.76 -3.08 2.84
N VAL A 176 11.60 -2.66 3.34
CA VAL A 176 10.38 -3.48 3.40
C VAL A 176 9.99 -3.99 2.00
N TYR A 177 9.90 -3.09 1.03
CA TYR A 177 9.46 -3.45 -0.32
C TYR A 177 10.54 -4.17 -1.14
N THR A 178 11.82 -3.97 -0.82
CA THR A 178 12.91 -4.81 -1.34
C THR A 178 12.71 -6.26 -0.92
N ASP A 179 12.37 -6.51 0.35
CA ASP A 179 12.17 -7.86 0.87
C ASP A 179 10.85 -8.47 0.40
N SER A 180 9.77 -7.67 0.31
CA SER A 180 8.51 -8.09 -0.33
C SER A 180 8.74 -8.55 -1.77
N SER A 181 9.45 -7.74 -2.58
CA SER A 181 9.74 -8.06 -3.98
C SER A 181 10.56 -9.35 -4.14
N LYS A 182 11.54 -9.59 -3.25
CA LYS A 182 12.27 -10.88 -3.20
C LYS A 182 11.34 -12.04 -2.90
N ALA A 183 10.34 -11.86 -2.03
CA ALA A 183 9.39 -12.91 -1.67
C ALA A 183 8.51 -13.32 -2.86
N TYR A 184 8.05 -12.36 -3.68
CA TYR A 184 7.34 -12.66 -4.93
C TYR A 184 8.18 -13.53 -5.88
N ARG A 185 9.43 -13.13 -6.15
CA ARG A 185 10.35 -13.92 -7.01
C ARG A 185 10.59 -15.32 -6.47
N ARG A 186 10.82 -15.46 -5.16
CA ARG A 186 11.00 -16.77 -4.51
C ARG A 186 9.74 -17.63 -4.65
N ARG A 187 8.56 -17.05 -4.49
CA ARG A 187 7.28 -17.75 -4.64
C ARG A 187 7.07 -18.20 -6.09
N ARG A 188 7.30 -17.33 -7.08
CA ARG A 188 7.23 -17.68 -8.51
C ARG A 188 8.17 -18.84 -8.83
N LYS A 189 9.44 -18.76 -8.40
CA LYS A 189 10.42 -19.86 -8.57
C LYS A 189 9.98 -21.17 -7.91
N ARG A 190 9.36 -21.11 -6.73
CA ARG A 190 8.92 -22.30 -5.97
C ARG A 190 7.65 -22.94 -6.52
N THR A 191 6.72 -22.14 -7.04
CA THR A 191 5.36 -22.59 -7.36
C THR A 191 5.05 -22.61 -8.86
N GLY A 192 5.85 -21.93 -9.69
CA GLY A 192 5.56 -21.69 -11.10
C GLY A 192 4.41 -20.72 -11.36
N VAL A 193 3.74 -20.23 -10.31
CA VAL A 193 2.63 -19.29 -10.44
C VAL A 193 3.18 -17.90 -10.71
N ASP A 194 2.79 -17.33 -11.85
CA ASP A 194 3.15 -15.97 -12.21
C ASP A 194 2.28 -14.94 -11.50
N PHE A 195 2.75 -13.69 -11.48
CA PHE A 195 1.99 -12.55 -10.96
C PHE A 195 2.18 -11.35 -11.91
N PRO A 196 1.11 -10.59 -12.19
CA PRO A 196 1.21 -9.45 -13.09
C PRO A 196 2.03 -8.33 -12.43
N ILE A 197 3.00 -7.79 -13.18
CA ILE A 197 3.66 -6.53 -12.86
C ILE A 197 2.97 -5.45 -13.69
N LEU A 198 2.40 -4.45 -13.01
CA LEU A 198 1.74 -3.31 -13.60
C LEU A 198 2.78 -2.22 -13.84
N TYR A 199 3.24 -2.11 -15.08
CA TYR A 199 4.27 -1.16 -15.48
C TYR A 199 3.68 0.25 -15.71
N PRO A 200 4.38 1.31 -15.27
CA PRO A 200 4.03 2.66 -15.69
C PRO A 200 4.25 2.82 -17.19
N SER A 201 3.55 3.77 -17.81
CA SER A 201 3.48 3.97 -19.26
C SER A 201 4.85 4.06 -19.91
N HIS A 202 5.82 4.71 -19.26
CA HIS A 202 7.17 4.90 -19.77
C HIS A 202 8.04 3.61 -19.73
N LEU A 203 7.63 2.58 -18.98
CA LEU A 203 8.30 1.28 -18.86
C LEU A 203 7.56 0.14 -19.57
N LYS A 204 6.35 0.37 -20.10
CA LYS A 204 5.61 -0.64 -20.85
C LYS A 204 6.37 -1.11 -22.09
N GLY A 205 6.37 -2.43 -22.31
CA GLY A 205 6.97 -3.06 -23.50
C GLY A 205 8.50 -2.94 -23.58
N LYS A 206 9.18 -2.59 -22.48
CA LYS A 206 10.63 -2.48 -22.46
C LYS A 206 11.29 -3.84 -22.21
N GLU A 207 11.70 -4.50 -23.29
CA GLU A 207 12.35 -5.83 -23.26
C GLU A 207 13.57 -5.90 -22.32
N TYR A 208 14.29 -4.79 -22.13
CA TYR A 208 15.45 -4.75 -21.23
C TYR A 208 15.11 -5.06 -19.77
N LEU A 209 13.84 -4.96 -19.37
CA LEU A 209 13.36 -5.26 -18.02
C LEU A 209 13.23 -6.78 -17.78
N GLU A 210 12.97 -7.57 -18.81
CA GLU A 210 12.62 -8.99 -18.69
C GLU A 210 13.68 -9.82 -17.95
N LYS A 211 14.96 -9.47 -18.11
CA LYS A 211 16.07 -10.15 -17.45
C LYS A 211 16.19 -9.85 -15.95
N TYR A 212 15.45 -8.88 -15.43
CA TYR A 212 15.56 -8.40 -14.06
C TYR A 212 14.34 -8.72 -13.18
N VAL A 213 13.22 -9.14 -13.78
CA VAL A 213 11.91 -9.31 -13.11
C VAL A 213 11.61 -10.74 -12.68
#